data_AF-A0A6J1MDB7-F1
#
_entry.id   AF-A0A6J1MDB7-F1
#
_cell.length_a   1.000
_cell.length_b   1.000
_cell.length_c   1.000
_cell.angle_alpha   90.00
_cell.angle_beta   90.00
_cell.angle_gamma   90.00
#
_symmetry.space_group_name_H-M   'P 1'
#
loop_
_entity.id
_entity.type
_entity.pdbx_description
1 polymer ?
#
loop_
_entity_poly.entity_id
_entity_poly.type
_entity_poly.pdbx_seq_one_letter_code
_entity_poly.pdbx_strand_id
1 'polypeptide(L)'
;MRERHLGKMPRGGTTTARYEEDPDNAWNCCSWCEYLLIVILSTILLVGVLILALFWVMFYRGGFAWSDKPLKQFNLHPILMIAGFVTLSGFSTLVYRLCRCVKHIYVKLIHMFFHAAAIPCIIMGFVSVFDSHNALAKLNFYSLHSWLGFVTMGMFLMQFVIGFFTFLVLLCCDNKTYSCRSAMVPIHASLGLANFWLAIATAVTGIIEKERETAKDPTLSDDNRLIEHYITTALGVTLVIIGIIVTFAVRRTNAPASAKVYVTERI
;
A
#
# COMPACT_ATOMS: atom_id res chain seq x y z
N MET A 1 -33.75 -21.76 -68.45
CA MET A 1 -32.95 -20.55 -68.16
C MET A 1 -32.92 -20.34 -66.67
N ARG A 2 -31.74 -20.47 -66.04
CA ARG A 2 -31.55 -20.27 -64.58
C ARG A 2 -30.29 -19.42 -64.45
N GLU A 3 -30.45 -18.11 -64.29
CA GLU A 3 -29.33 -17.17 -64.18
C GLU A 3 -28.77 -17.15 -62.76
N ARG A 4 -27.44 -17.24 -62.67
CA ARG A 4 -26.64 -17.13 -61.46
C ARG A 4 -26.39 -15.65 -61.18
N HIS A 5 -26.87 -15.13 -60.05
CA HIS A 5 -26.47 -13.81 -59.56
C HIS A 5 -25.14 -13.89 -58.81
N LEU A 6 -24.13 -13.28 -59.41
CA LEU A 6 -22.82 -12.98 -58.83
C LEU A 6 -22.93 -11.88 -57.76
N GLY A 7 -22.16 -12.04 -56.68
CA GLY A 7 -22.21 -11.23 -55.46
C GLY A 7 -21.78 -9.77 -55.62
N LYS A 8 -22.32 -8.92 -54.75
CA LYS A 8 -21.80 -7.57 -54.47
C LYS A 8 -21.05 -7.61 -53.14
N MET A 9 -19.74 -7.34 -53.16
CA MET A 9 -18.95 -7.02 -51.97
C MET A 9 -19.38 -5.66 -51.40
N PRO A 10 -19.41 -5.47 -50.07
CA PRO A 10 -19.59 -4.16 -49.48
C PRO A 10 -18.33 -3.31 -49.68
N ARG A 11 -18.51 -2.08 -50.17
CA ARG A 11 -17.47 -1.06 -50.29
C ARG A 11 -17.00 -0.64 -48.90
N GLY A 12 -15.73 -0.85 -48.60
CA GLY A 12 -15.07 -0.31 -47.42
C GLY A 12 -15.01 1.22 -47.49
N GLY A 13 -15.71 1.88 -46.56
CA GLY A 13 -15.49 3.28 -46.25
C GLY A 13 -14.35 3.38 -45.24
N THR A 14 -13.23 3.95 -45.65
CA THR A 14 -12.13 4.38 -44.78
C THR A 14 -12.55 5.65 -44.05
N THR A 15 -13.17 5.52 -42.88
CA THR A 15 -13.21 6.59 -41.88
C THR A 15 -11.96 6.42 -41.02
N THR A 16 -10.88 7.11 -41.38
CA THR A 16 -9.74 7.31 -40.47
C THR A 16 -10.18 8.31 -39.40
N ALA A 17 -10.90 7.83 -38.39
CA ALA A 17 -11.08 8.57 -37.15
C ALA A 17 -9.69 8.80 -36.57
N ARG A 18 -9.35 10.08 -36.37
CA ARG A 18 -8.07 10.47 -35.77
C ARG A 18 -8.04 9.87 -34.35
N TYR A 19 -6.90 9.37 -33.85
CA TYR A 19 -6.81 8.76 -32.51
C TYR A 19 -7.35 9.68 -31.38
N GLU A 20 -7.42 10.98 -31.64
CA GLU A 20 -8.00 12.01 -30.77
C GLU A 20 -9.54 11.98 -30.69
N GLU A 21 -10.23 11.27 -31.58
CA GLU A 21 -11.70 11.20 -31.71
C GLU A 21 -12.29 9.90 -31.14
N ASP A 22 -11.56 9.19 -30.26
CA ASP A 22 -12.09 8.01 -29.58
C ASP A 22 -12.94 8.43 -28.35
N PRO A 23 -14.28 8.25 -28.38
CA PRO A 23 -15.15 8.61 -27.26
C PRO A 23 -14.88 7.77 -26.00
N ASP A 24 -14.18 6.64 -26.12
CA ASP A 24 -13.75 5.82 -24.97
C ASP A 24 -12.52 6.41 -24.24
N ASN A 25 -11.85 7.39 -24.86
CA ASN A 25 -10.70 8.12 -24.31
C ASN A 25 -11.07 9.49 -23.74
N ALA A 26 -12.31 9.95 -23.97
CA ALA A 26 -12.84 11.17 -23.40
C ALA A 26 -13.17 10.95 -21.92
N TRP A 27 -12.17 11.14 -21.05
CA TRP A 27 -12.44 11.26 -19.61
C TRP A 27 -13.43 12.40 -19.40
N ASN A 28 -14.64 12.09 -18.93
CA ASN A 28 -15.53 13.09 -18.36
C ASN A 28 -14.74 13.87 -17.29
N CYS A 29 -14.66 15.20 -17.41
CA CYS A 29 -13.90 16.09 -16.52
C CYS A 29 -14.11 15.77 -15.02
N CYS A 30 -15.34 15.38 -14.67
CA CYS A 30 -15.73 14.93 -13.34
C CYS A 30 -14.98 13.66 -12.86
N SER A 31 -14.82 12.64 -13.71
CA SER A 31 -14.12 11.38 -13.39
C SER A 31 -12.60 11.60 -13.19
N TRP A 32 -12.03 12.57 -13.91
CA TRP A 32 -10.62 12.94 -13.77
C TRP A 32 -10.37 13.72 -12.48
N CYS A 33 -11.23 14.69 -12.17
CA CYS A 33 -11.19 15.44 -10.92
C CYS A 33 -11.35 14.50 -9.70
N GLU A 34 -12.34 13.61 -9.72
CA GLU A 34 -12.60 12.66 -8.63
C GLU A 34 -11.40 11.72 -8.40
N TYR A 35 -10.79 11.21 -9.48
CA TYR A 35 -9.60 10.39 -9.39
C TYR A 35 -8.42 11.15 -8.77
N LEU A 36 -8.18 12.39 -9.20
CA LEU A 36 -7.09 13.20 -8.64
C LEU A 36 -7.33 13.50 -7.17
N LEU A 37 -8.56 13.82 -6.78
CA LEU A 37 -8.92 14.06 -5.38
C LEU A 37 -8.61 12.85 -4.51
N ILE A 38 -8.97 11.65 -4.94
CA ILE A 38 -8.72 10.41 -4.18
C ILE A 38 -7.22 10.14 -4.03
N VAL A 39 -6.45 10.30 -5.10
CA VAL A 39 -5.01 10.07 -5.08
C VAL A 39 -4.30 11.10 -4.20
N ILE A 40 -4.64 12.40 -4.35
CA ILE A 40 -4.09 13.48 -3.52
C ILE A 40 -4.44 13.26 -2.06
N LEU A 41 -5.71 12.99 -1.75
CA LEU A 41 -6.17 12.72 -0.39
C LEU A 41 -5.44 11.52 0.21
N SER A 42 -5.26 10.43 -0.55
CA SER A 42 -4.49 9.27 -0.09
C SER A 42 -3.06 9.66 0.28
N THR A 43 -2.38 10.43 -0.58
CA THR A 43 -1.00 10.86 -0.31
C THR A 43 -0.88 11.78 0.90
N ILE A 44 -1.83 12.70 1.09
CA ILE A 44 -1.88 13.59 2.25
C ILE A 44 -2.06 12.78 3.53
N LEU A 45 -2.98 11.81 3.54
CA LEU A 45 -3.24 10.99 4.71
C LEU A 45 -2.06 10.05 5.03
N LEU A 46 -1.41 9.46 4.02
CA LEU A 46 -0.23 8.60 4.22
C LEU A 46 0.95 9.35 4.87
N VAL A 47 1.15 10.62 4.53
CA VAL A 47 2.16 11.48 5.17
C VAL A 47 1.66 11.97 6.52
N GLY A 48 0.40 12.40 6.58
CA GLY A 48 -0.24 12.95 7.78
C GLY A 48 -0.24 11.97 8.95
N VAL A 49 -0.51 10.68 8.71
CA VAL A 49 -0.50 9.66 9.78
C VAL A 49 0.90 9.45 10.37
N LEU A 50 1.95 9.53 9.54
CA LEU A 50 3.33 9.45 10.01
C LEU A 50 3.71 10.70 10.83
N ILE A 51 3.33 11.89 10.36
CA ILE A 51 3.55 13.14 11.10
C ILE A 51 2.82 13.11 12.44
N LEU A 52 1.56 12.64 12.46
CA LEU A 52 0.78 12.54 13.69
C LEU A 52 1.39 11.52 14.67
N ALA A 53 1.93 10.41 14.18
CA ALA A 53 2.62 9.42 15.00
C ALA A 53 3.94 9.97 15.59
N LEU A 54 4.69 10.73 14.79
CA LEU A 54 5.88 11.44 15.25
C LEU A 54 5.51 12.48 16.31
N PHE A 55 4.49 13.30 16.06
CA PHE A 55 3.99 14.28 17.02
C PHE A 55 3.60 13.61 18.35
N TRP A 56 2.81 12.55 18.28
CA TRP A 56 2.41 11.77 19.44
C TRP A 56 3.62 11.32 20.28
N VAL A 57 4.58 10.63 19.65
CA VAL A 57 5.74 10.08 20.36
C VAL A 57 6.67 11.19 20.89
N MET A 58 6.91 12.24 20.10
CA MET A 58 7.83 13.31 20.49
C MET A 58 7.31 14.13 21.66
N PHE A 59 6.02 14.49 21.65
CA PHE A 59 5.45 15.40 22.64
C PHE A 59 4.85 14.69 23.86
N TYR A 60 4.34 13.46 23.71
CA TYR A 60 3.67 12.75 24.81
C TYR A 60 4.45 11.55 25.34
N ARG A 61 5.43 11.01 24.58
CA ARG A 61 6.26 9.87 25.01
C ARG A 61 7.73 10.18 25.27
N GLY A 62 8.08 11.47 25.28
CA GLY A 62 9.45 11.92 25.53
C GLY A 62 10.42 11.53 24.43
N GLY A 63 9.93 11.34 23.21
CA GLY A 63 10.70 10.98 22.02
C GLY A 63 11.11 9.51 21.93
N PHE A 64 11.97 9.21 20.98
CA PHE A 64 12.49 7.87 20.72
C PHE A 64 14.02 7.88 20.69
N ALA A 65 14.65 6.75 21.00
CA ALA A 65 16.11 6.62 20.96
C ALA A 65 16.53 5.16 20.84
N TRP A 66 17.57 4.88 20.04
CA TRP A 66 18.28 3.61 20.09
C TRP A 66 19.26 3.64 21.26
N SER A 67 18.81 3.23 22.45
CA SER A 67 19.53 3.45 23.71
C SER A 67 19.14 2.44 24.78
N ASP A 68 19.90 2.38 25.87
CA ASP A 68 19.62 1.55 27.05
C ASP A 68 18.36 1.97 27.83
N LYS A 69 17.57 2.94 27.34
CA LYS A 69 16.27 3.34 27.90
C LYS A 69 15.16 2.57 27.18
N PRO A 70 14.66 1.45 27.73
CA PRO A 70 13.81 0.52 26.97
C PRO A 70 12.53 1.18 26.45
N LEU A 71 11.91 2.05 27.24
CA LEU A 71 10.70 2.77 26.84
C LEU A 71 10.92 3.70 25.65
N LYS A 72 12.08 4.37 25.55
CA LYS A 72 12.41 5.21 24.39
C LYS A 72 12.78 4.38 23.17
N GLN A 73 13.35 3.21 23.36
CA GLN A 73 13.59 2.26 22.29
C GLN A 73 12.28 1.67 21.76
N PHE A 74 11.34 1.33 22.64
CA PHE A 74 9.98 0.91 22.25
C PHE A 74 9.31 1.95 21.34
N ASN A 75 9.46 3.23 21.64
CA ASN A 75 8.84 4.31 20.86
C ASN A 75 9.27 4.35 19.38
N LEU A 76 10.39 3.72 19.00
CA LEU A 76 10.76 3.52 17.60
C LEU A 76 9.78 2.60 16.86
N HIS A 77 9.20 1.62 17.56
CA HIS A 77 8.31 0.63 16.98
C HIS A 77 7.11 1.25 16.26
N PRO A 78 6.22 2.03 16.91
CA PRO A 78 5.04 2.58 16.23
C PRO A 78 5.42 3.52 15.07
N ILE A 79 6.49 4.32 15.21
CA ILE A 79 6.94 5.24 14.15
C ILE A 79 7.43 4.44 12.93
N LEU A 80 8.31 3.48 13.14
CA LEU A 80 8.91 2.72 12.05
C LEU A 80 7.91 1.75 11.39
N MET A 81 6.97 1.20 12.16
CA MET A 81 5.89 0.39 11.60
C MET A 81 4.93 1.23 10.73
N ILE A 82 4.54 2.42 11.18
CA ILE A 82 3.72 3.34 10.37
C ILE A 82 4.52 3.79 9.13
N ALA A 83 5.79 4.17 9.28
CA ALA A 83 6.63 4.58 8.16
C ALA A 83 6.78 3.47 7.10
N GLY A 84 7.12 2.25 7.52
CA GLY A 84 7.35 1.12 6.62
C GLY A 84 6.07 0.52 6.03
N PHE A 85 5.19 0.02 6.91
CA PHE A 85 4.01 -0.74 6.48
C PHE A 85 2.86 0.12 5.98
N VAL A 86 2.73 1.37 6.45
CA VAL A 86 1.63 2.24 6.06
C VAL A 86 2.09 3.25 5.01
N THR A 87 3.03 4.13 5.35
CA THR A 87 3.43 5.23 4.47
C THR A 87 4.16 4.74 3.22
N LEU A 88 5.34 4.11 3.36
CA LEU A 88 6.16 3.66 2.23
C LEU A 88 5.43 2.60 1.39
N SER A 89 4.82 1.61 2.03
CA SER A 89 4.07 0.58 1.34
C SER A 89 2.78 1.10 0.70
N GLY A 90 2.10 2.09 1.30
CA GLY A 90 0.96 2.79 0.71
C GLY A 90 1.34 3.57 -0.55
N PHE A 91 2.43 4.34 -0.50
CA PHE A 91 2.99 5.01 -1.68
C PHE A 91 3.36 4.03 -2.79
N SER A 92 4.01 2.92 -2.42
CA SER A 92 4.33 1.84 -3.36
C SER A 92 3.09 1.27 -4.04
N THR A 93 2.01 1.06 -3.29
CA THR A 93 0.75 0.54 -3.82
C THR A 93 0.09 1.52 -4.79
N LEU A 94 0.22 2.83 -4.53
CA LEU A 94 -0.34 3.90 -5.37
C LEU A 94 0.55 4.30 -6.56
N VAL A 95 1.80 3.84 -6.66
CA VAL A 95 2.75 4.36 -7.67
C VAL A 95 2.27 4.15 -9.11
N TYR A 96 1.61 3.03 -9.41
CA TYR A 96 1.03 2.79 -10.75
C TYR A 96 -0.13 3.74 -11.09
N ARG A 97 -0.74 4.34 -10.07
CA ARG A 97 -1.80 5.35 -10.19
C ARG A 97 -1.23 6.77 -10.26
N LEU A 98 -0.13 7.03 -9.56
CA LEU A 98 0.58 8.32 -9.55
C LEU A 98 1.39 8.54 -10.84
N CYS A 99 2.12 7.53 -11.30
CA CYS A 99 3.09 7.63 -12.38
C CYS A 99 2.54 7.09 -13.73
N ARG A 100 1.34 7.53 -14.13
CA ARG A 100 0.67 7.03 -15.36
C ARG A 100 1.40 7.37 -16.66
N CYS A 101 2.11 8.50 -16.70
CA CYS A 101 2.85 8.95 -17.88
C CYS A 101 4.28 8.39 -17.97
N VAL A 102 4.68 7.57 -16.99
CA VAL A 102 6.04 7.04 -16.88
C VAL A 102 6.10 5.66 -17.52
N LYS A 103 7.23 5.31 -18.16
CA LYS A 103 7.40 3.96 -18.74
C LYS A 103 7.21 2.90 -17.65
N HIS A 104 6.47 1.85 -17.99
CA HIS A 104 6.06 0.80 -17.04
C HIS A 104 7.24 0.15 -16.27
N ILE A 105 8.41 0.02 -16.89
CA ILE A 105 9.62 -0.48 -16.22
C ILE A 105 10.08 0.42 -15.07
N TYR A 106 10.03 1.75 -15.22
CA TYR A 106 10.41 2.66 -14.14
C TYR A 106 9.40 2.62 -13.00
N VAL A 107 8.11 2.53 -13.32
CA VAL A 107 7.05 2.40 -12.30
C VAL A 107 7.25 1.12 -11.47
N LYS A 108 7.61 0.00 -12.10
CA LYS A 108 8.01 -1.24 -11.41
C LYS A 108 9.21 -1.05 -10.49
N LEU A 109 10.24 -0.36 -10.95
CA LEU A 109 11.45 -0.11 -10.15
C LEU A 109 11.15 0.80 -8.96
N ILE A 110 10.32 1.83 -9.14
CA ILE A 110 9.89 2.72 -8.04
C ILE A 110 9.03 1.94 -7.03
N HIS A 111 8.09 1.10 -7.48
CA HIS A 111 7.31 0.20 -6.62
C HIS A 111 8.23 -0.69 -5.77
N MET A 112 9.18 -1.37 -6.41
CA MET A 112 10.15 -2.21 -5.73
C MET A 112 11.01 -1.42 -4.75
N PHE A 113 11.47 -0.22 -5.12
CA PHE A 113 12.26 0.66 -4.26
C PHE A 113 11.52 1.04 -2.98
N PHE A 114 10.25 1.47 -3.07
CA PHE A 114 9.48 1.85 -1.88
C PHE A 114 9.26 0.66 -0.92
N HIS A 115 8.94 -0.53 -1.44
CA HIS A 115 8.85 -1.72 -0.59
C HIS A 115 10.21 -2.13 -0.02
N ALA A 116 11.29 -2.01 -0.79
CA ALA A 116 12.64 -2.29 -0.31
C ALA A 116 13.06 -1.31 0.80
N ALA A 117 12.70 -0.04 0.69
CA ALA A 117 12.92 0.97 1.73
C ALA A 117 12.08 0.72 2.99
N ALA A 118 10.92 0.06 2.87
CA ALA A 118 10.10 -0.31 4.02
C ALA A 118 10.72 -1.44 4.86
N ILE A 119 11.48 -2.36 4.24
CA ILE A 119 12.12 -3.51 4.93
C ILE A 119 12.97 -3.07 6.13
N PRO A 120 13.95 -2.16 6.02
CA PRO A 120 14.76 -1.75 7.17
C PRO A 120 13.92 -1.08 8.26
N CYS A 121 12.89 -0.30 7.92
CA CYS A 121 11.97 0.26 8.92
C CYS A 121 11.27 -0.84 9.72
N ILE A 122 10.72 -1.85 9.03
CA ILE A 122 10.00 -2.95 9.66
C ILE A 122 10.93 -3.77 10.56
N ILE A 123 12.14 -4.10 10.08
CA ILE A 123 13.13 -4.85 10.87
C ILE A 123 13.51 -4.06 12.12
N MET A 124 13.89 -2.79 11.97
CA MET A 124 14.32 -1.96 13.09
C MET A 124 13.19 -1.73 14.10
N GLY A 125 11.95 -1.53 13.64
CA GLY A 125 10.79 -1.39 14.52
C GLY A 125 10.46 -2.69 15.26
N PHE A 126 10.68 -3.86 14.65
CA PHE A 126 10.47 -5.14 15.32
C PHE A 126 11.55 -5.41 16.38
N VAL A 127 12.82 -5.20 16.02
CA VAL A 127 13.94 -5.37 16.96
C VAL A 127 13.79 -4.41 18.15
N SER A 128 13.38 -3.16 17.92
CA SER A 128 13.24 -2.18 19.00
C SER A 128 12.20 -2.57 20.06
N VAL A 129 11.07 -3.17 19.66
CA VAL A 129 10.07 -3.68 20.63
C VAL A 129 10.55 -4.96 21.30
N PHE A 130 11.20 -5.86 20.57
CA PHE A 130 11.70 -7.12 21.10
C PHE A 130 12.77 -6.90 22.19
N ASP A 131 13.75 -6.04 21.90
CA ASP A 131 14.79 -5.65 22.86
C ASP A 131 14.21 -4.92 24.07
N SER A 132 13.27 -3.98 23.83
CA SER A 132 12.60 -3.29 24.93
C SER A 132 11.81 -4.25 25.83
N HIS A 133 11.15 -5.26 25.27
CA HIS A 133 10.41 -6.25 26.06
C HIS A 133 11.36 -7.10 26.89
N ASN A 134 12.46 -7.57 26.30
CA ASN A 134 13.46 -8.36 27.02
C ASN A 134 14.09 -7.56 28.17
N ALA A 135 14.44 -6.29 27.93
CA ALA A 135 15.01 -5.42 28.96
C ALA A 135 14.03 -5.10 30.10
N LEU A 136 12.72 -5.09 29.82
CA LEU A 136 11.65 -4.86 30.80
C LEU A 136 11.03 -6.14 31.36
N ALA A 137 11.58 -7.32 31.01
CA ALA A 137 11.01 -8.63 31.34
C ALA A 137 9.52 -8.78 30.96
N LYS A 138 9.09 -8.14 29.86
CA LYS A 138 7.74 -8.32 29.28
C LYS A 138 7.71 -9.58 28.42
N LEU A 139 6.58 -10.30 28.46
CA LEU A 139 6.37 -11.47 27.62
C LEU A 139 6.27 -11.08 26.14
N ASN A 140 6.93 -11.81 25.27
CA ASN A 140 6.83 -11.65 23.81
C ASN A 140 5.72 -12.55 23.23
N PHE A 141 5.14 -12.15 22.09
CA PHE A 141 4.19 -12.94 21.28
C PHE A 141 2.93 -13.47 22.01
N TYR A 142 2.47 -12.78 23.06
CA TYR A 142 1.27 -13.19 23.80
C TYR A 142 -0.01 -12.49 23.32
N SER A 143 0.12 -11.37 22.61
CA SER A 143 -1.00 -10.49 22.26
C SER A 143 -1.49 -10.70 20.83
N LEU A 144 -2.76 -10.39 20.56
CA LEU A 144 -3.31 -10.48 19.20
C LEU A 144 -2.54 -9.59 18.22
N HIS A 145 -2.15 -8.39 18.65
CA HIS A 145 -1.31 -7.49 17.87
C HIS A 145 -0.02 -8.17 17.41
N SER A 146 0.68 -8.87 18.32
CA SER A 146 1.96 -9.52 17.99
C SER A 146 1.83 -10.67 16.99
N TRP A 147 0.74 -11.45 17.04
CA TRP A 147 0.47 -12.50 16.06
C TRP A 147 0.08 -11.92 14.69
N LEU A 148 -0.78 -10.91 14.65
CA LEU A 148 -1.11 -10.22 13.39
C LEU A 148 0.13 -9.56 12.77
N GLY A 149 0.98 -8.96 13.59
CA GLY A 149 2.24 -8.36 13.14
C GLY A 149 3.21 -9.39 12.57
N PHE A 150 3.35 -10.55 13.21
CA PHE A 150 4.19 -11.62 12.69
C PHE A 150 3.70 -12.14 11.33
N VAL A 151 2.38 -12.37 11.18
CA VAL A 151 1.79 -12.76 9.90
C VAL A 151 1.97 -11.68 8.85
N THR A 152 1.78 -10.40 9.20
CA THR A 152 1.99 -9.25 8.29
C THR A 152 3.43 -9.18 7.79
N MET A 153 4.42 -9.33 8.68
CA MET A 153 5.84 -9.34 8.32
C MET A 153 6.17 -10.51 7.38
N GLY A 154 5.68 -11.71 7.68
CA GLY A 154 5.89 -12.89 6.85
C GLY A 154 5.25 -12.76 5.46
N MET A 155 3.98 -12.32 5.41
CA MET A 155 3.28 -12.07 4.15
C MET A 155 3.95 -10.96 3.33
N PHE A 156 4.40 -9.88 3.96
CA PHE A 156 5.12 -8.79 3.30
C PHE A 156 6.43 -9.27 2.65
N LEU A 157 7.25 -10.00 3.40
CA LEU A 157 8.52 -10.55 2.90
C LEU A 157 8.27 -11.52 1.74
N MET A 158 7.30 -12.43 1.89
CA MET A 158 6.91 -13.35 0.85
C MET A 158 6.44 -12.62 -0.42
N GLN A 159 5.60 -11.59 -0.28
CA GLN A 159 5.14 -10.76 -1.41
C GLN A 159 6.31 -10.03 -2.09
N PHE A 160 7.25 -9.50 -1.32
CA PHE A 160 8.42 -8.82 -1.87
C PHE A 160 9.30 -9.78 -2.68
N VAL A 161 9.64 -10.94 -2.12
CA VAL A 161 10.49 -11.95 -2.77
C VAL A 161 9.81 -12.50 -4.03
N ILE A 162 8.56 -12.97 -3.92
CA ILE A 162 7.82 -13.51 -5.07
C ILE A 162 7.63 -12.44 -6.15
N GLY A 163 7.30 -11.21 -5.76
CA GLY A 163 7.13 -10.08 -6.67
C GLY A 163 8.43 -9.72 -7.39
N PHE A 164 9.55 -9.68 -6.68
CA PHE A 164 10.87 -9.40 -7.25
C PHE A 164 11.26 -10.45 -8.31
N PHE A 165 11.17 -11.73 -7.98
CA PHE A 165 11.52 -12.79 -8.94
C PHE A 165 10.56 -12.80 -10.13
N THR A 166 9.25 -12.73 -9.87
CA THR A 166 8.24 -12.85 -10.92
C THR A 166 8.22 -11.63 -11.86
N PHE A 167 8.28 -10.41 -11.33
CA PHE A 167 8.04 -9.19 -12.10
C PHE A 167 9.28 -8.36 -12.43
N LEU A 168 10.47 -8.77 -11.97
CA LEU A 168 11.75 -8.20 -12.39
C LEU A 168 12.71 -9.25 -12.95
N VAL A 169 13.03 -10.33 -12.22
CA VAL A 169 14.05 -11.30 -12.67
C VAL A 169 13.59 -12.07 -13.93
N LEU A 170 12.35 -12.57 -13.93
CA LEU A 170 11.82 -13.31 -15.08
C LEU A 170 11.64 -12.45 -16.35
N LEU A 171 11.79 -11.11 -16.29
CA LEU A 171 11.77 -10.27 -17.50
C LEU A 171 12.93 -10.58 -18.44
N CYS A 172 14.04 -11.14 -17.93
CA CYS A 172 15.16 -11.59 -18.76
C CYS A 172 14.74 -12.69 -19.76
N CYS A 173 13.67 -13.44 -19.47
CA CYS A 173 13.15 -14.53 -20.31
C CYS A 173 11.66 -14.29 -20.68
N ASP A 174 11.34 -13.10 -21.19
CA ASP A 174 9.95 -12.60 -21.34
C ASP A 174 9.02 -13.57 -22.09
N ASN A 175 9.45 -14.09 -23.25
CA ASN A 175 8.63 -14.97 -24.09
C ASN A 175 8.28 -16.31 -23.42
N LYS A 176 9.16 -16.85 -22.56
CA LYS A 176 8.93 -18.15 -21.89
C LYS A 176 8.18 -18.01 -20.57
N THR A 177 8.21 -16.84 -19.95
CA THR A 177 7.69 -16.61 -18.59
C THR A 177 6.40 -15.81 -18.56
N TYR A 178 5.95 -15.30 -19.73
CA TYR A 178 4.75 -14.46 -19.86
C TYR A 178 3.51 -15.08 -19.20
N SER A 179 3.21 -16.36 -19.47
CA SER A 179 2.02 -17.04 -18.93
C SER A 179 2.05 -17.15 -17.40
N CYS A 180 3.20 -17.47 -16.81
CA CYS A 180 3.36 -17.50 -15.36
C CYS A 180 3.17 -16.09 -14.76
N ARG A 181 3.80 -15.07 -15.37
CA ARG A 181 3.72 -13.70 -14.91
C ARG A 181 2.30 -13.14 -14.98
N SER A 182 1.57 -13.39 -16.06
CA SER A 182 0.19 -12.91 -16.21
C SER A 182 -0.75 -13.55 -15.20
N ALA A 183 -0.59 -14.85 -14.90
CA ALA A 183 -1.35 -15.54 -13.86
C ALA A 183 -1.06 -15.01 -12.45
N MET A 184 0.17 -14.54 -12.19
CA MET A 184 0.58 -14.04 -10.87
C MET A 184 0.14 -12.60 -10.58
N VAL A 185 -0.18 -11.78 -11.59
CA VAL A 185 -0.63 -10.38 -11.38
C VAL A 185 -1.82 -10.27 -10.42
N PRO A 186 -2.97 -10.96 -10.64
CA PRO A 186 -4.11 -10.84 -9.74
C PRO A 186 -3.80 -11.34 -8.33
N ILE A 187 -3.01 -12.42 -8.21
CA ILE A 187 -2.61 -12.99 -6.91
C ILE A 187 -1.76 -11.97 -6.13
N HIS A 188 -0.75 -11.40 -6.76
CA HIS A 188 0.13 -10.41 -6.14
C HIS A 188 -0.63 -9.14 -5.74
N ALA A 189 -1.51 -8.64 -6.60
CA ALA A 189 -2.31 -7.45 -6.30
C ALA A 189 -3.29 -7.69 -5.13
N SER A 190 -3.99 -8.82 -5.12
CA SER A 190 -4.93 -9.17 -4.05
C SER A 190 -4.22 -9.41 -2.72
N LEU A 191 -3.12 -10.17 -2.70
CA LEU A 191 -2.36 -10.44 -1.48
C LEU A 191 -1.62 -9.20 -0.97
N GLY A 192 -1.13 -8.34 -1.87
CA GLY A 192 -0.55 -7.05 -1.50
C GLY A 192 -1.56 -6.15 -0.77
N LEU A 193 -2.80 -6.07 -1.29
CA LEU A 193 -3.87 -5.31 -0.65
C LEU A 193 -4.34 -5.94 0.67
N ALA A 194 -4.45 -7.27 0.73
CA ALA A 194 -4.76 -7.98 1.97
C ALA A 194 -3.69 -7.73 3.05
N ASN A 195 -2.42 -7.74 2.66
CA ASN A 195 -1.31 -7.45 3.56
C ASN A 195 -1.31 -6.00 4.05
N PHE A 196 -1.70 -5.03 3.19
CA PHE A 196 -1.87 -3.63 3.60
C PHE A 196 -2.97 -3.46 4.65
N TRP A 197 -4.11 -4.16 4.49
CA TRP A 197 -5.16 -4.20 5.51
C TRP A 197 -4.72 -4.88 6.79
N LEU A 198 -3.95 -5.97 6.69
CA LEU A 198 -3.40 -6.66 7.86
C LEU A 198 -2.44 -5.75 8.64
N ALA A 199 -1.62 -4.94 7.95
CA ALA A 199 -0.79 -3.92 8.56
C ALA A 199 -1.63 -2.86 9.29
N ILE A 200 -2.71 -2.37 8.69
CA ILE A 200 -3.63 -1.41 9.34
C ILE A 200 -4.28 -2.04 10.58
N ALA A 201 -4.80 -3.26 10.49
CA ALA A 201 -5.38 -3.96 11.63
C ALA A 201 -4.36 -4.19 12.74
N THR A 202 -3.13 -4.55 12.38
CA THR A 202 -2.01 -4.69 13.32
C THR A 202 -1.67 -3.35 13.99
N ALA A 203 -1.59 -2.26 13.23
CA ALA A 203 -1.31 -0.93 13.79
C ALA A 203 -2.42 -0.47 14.75
N VAL A 204 -3.70 -0.64 14.38
CA VAL A 204 -4.84 -0.29 15.23
C VAL A 204 -4.84 -1.11 16.52
N THR A 205 -4.62 -2.43 16.44
CA THR A 205 -4.53 -3.27 17.64
C THR A 205 -3.34 -2.90 18.53
N GLY A 206 -2.19 -2.51 17.94
CA GLY A 206 -1.03 -2.03 18.67
C GLY A 206 -1.27 -0.69 19.38
N ILE A 207 -1.98 0.23 18.72
CA ILE A 207 -2.42 1.49 19.33
C ILE A 207 -3.32 1.21 20.54
N ILE A 208 -4.32 0.34 20.40
CA ILE A 208 -5.24 -0.03 21.49
C ILE A 208 -4.48 -0.66 22.67
N GLU A 209 -3.52 -1.56 22.40
CA GLU A 209 -2.67 -2.13 23.45
C GLU A 209 -1.87 -1.03 24.16
N LYS A 210 -1.29 -0.09 23.40
CA LYS A 210 -0.53 1.01 23.99
C LYS A 210 -1.40 1.98 24.80
N GLU A 211 -2.62 2.28 24.34
CA GLU A 211 -3.58 3.10 25.08
C GLU A 211 -3.95 2.44 26.40
N ARG A 212 -4.17 1.12 26.43
CA ARG A 212 -4.46 0.38 27.66
C ARG A 212 -3.30 0.41 28.66
N GLU A 213 -2.05 0.33 28.17
CA GLU A 213 -0.88 0.52 29.03
C GLU A 213 -0.84 1.93 29.60
N THR A 214 -1.08 2.92 28.76
CA THR A 214 -1.05 4.36 29.10
C THR A 214 -2.11 4.72 30.13
N ALA A 215 -3.29 4.15 29.98
CA ALA A 215 -4.39 4.39 30.90
C ALA A 215 -4.07 3.97 32.34
N LYS A 216 -3.12 3.03 32.52
CA LYS A 216 -2.68 2.49 33.81
C LYS A 216 -1.41 3.15 34.34
N ASP A 217 -0.81 4.09 33.61
CA ASP A 217 0.42 4.75 34.03
C ASP A 217 0.12 5.80 35.11
N PRO A 218 0.57 5.59 36.36
CA PRO A 218 0.27 6.50 37.47
C PRO A 218 1.07 7.80 37.39
N THR A 219 2.06 7.91 36.48
CA THR A 219 2.93 9.08 36.34
C THR A 219 2.37 10.13 35.39
N LEU A 220 1.33 9.79 34.62
CA LEU A 220 0.66 10.70 33.69
C LEU A 220 -0.50 11.43 34.37
N SER A 221 -0.60 12.74 34.14
CA SER A 221 -1.77 13.52 34.56
C SER A 221 -3.01 13.12 33.77
N ASP A 222 -4.18 13.32 34.38
CA ASP A 222 -5.48 13.03 33.74
C ASP A 222 -5.66 13.79 32.42
N ASP A 223 -5.25 15.06 32.39
CA ASP A 223 -5.31 15.89 31.18
C ASP A 223 -4.43 15.34 30.05
N ASN A 224 -3.19 14.97 30.35
CA ASN A 224 -2.28 14.42 29.33
C ASN A 224 -2.79 13.07 28.82
N ARG A 225 -3.32 12.23 29.71
CA ARG A 225 -3.93 10.94 29.34
C ARG A 225 -5.12 11.13 28.41
N LEU A 226 -5.97 12.12 28.68
CA LEU A 226 -7.13 12.42 27.84
C LEU A 226 -6.71 12.96 26.45
N ILE A 227 -5.78 13.91 26.40
CA ILE A 227 -5.30 14.47 25.13
C ILE A 227 -4.62 13.39 24.29
N GLU A 228 -3.79 12.58 24.93
CA GLU A 228 -3.10 11.49 24.26
C GLU A 228 -4.07 10.45 23.69
N HIS A 229 -5.13 10.11 24.43
CA HIS A 229 -6.20 9.24 23.95
C HIS A 229 -6.87 9.78 22.68
N TYR A 230 -7.14 11.09 22.60
CA TYR A 230 -7.69 11.68 21.38
C TYR A 230 -6.72 11.60 20.20
N ILE A 231 -5.42 11.78 20.44
CA ILE A 231 -4.37 11.68 19.40
C ILE A 231 -4.27 10.24 18.87
N THR A 232 -4.21 9.25 19.76
CA THR A 232 -4.13 7.83 19.39
C THR A 232 -5.42 7.34 18.73
N THR A 233 -6.58 7.83 19.17
CA THR A 233 -7.86 7.58 18.51
C THR A 233 -7.87 8.17 17.09
N ALA A 234 -7.41 9.41 16.93
CA ALA A 234 -7.31 10.04 15.61
C ALA A 234 -6.35 9.27 14.69
N LEU A 235 -5.22 8.79 15.22
CA LEU A 235 -4.30 7.89 14.48
C LEU A 235 -5.01 6.63 14.01
N GLY A 236 -5.71 5.92 14.91
CA GLY A 236 -6.43 4.69 14.58
C GLY A 236 -7.50 4.89 13.51
N VAL A 237 -8.34 5.93 13.66
CA VAL A 237 -9.37 6.29 12.66
C VAL A 237 -8.73 6.64 11.32
N THR A 238 -7.66 7.44 11.32
CA THR A 238 -6.95 7.84 10.09
C THR A 238 -6.37 6.62 9.37
N LEU A 239 -5.80 5.66 10.09
CA LEU A 239 -5.29 4.41 9.49
C LEU A 239 -6.38 3.61 8.76
N VAL A 240 -7.57 3.51 9.36
CA VAL A 240 -8.70 2.82 8.72
C VAL A 240 -9.15 3.57 7.47
N ILE A 241 -9.28 4.90 7.54
CA ILE A 241 -9.63 5.73 6.38
C ILE A 241 -8.61 5.57 5.25
N ILE A 242 -7.31 5.54 5.56
CA ILE A 242 -6.24 5.26 4.59
C ILE A 242 -6.47 3.90 3.91
N GLY A 243 -6.77 2.85 4.68
CA GLY A 243 -7.10 1.53 4.13
C GLY A 243 -8.22 1.57 3.11
N ILE A 244 -9.32 2.25 3.45
CA ILE A 244 -10.50 2.38 2.59
C ILE A 244 -10.15 3.14 1.31
N ILE A 245 -9.54 4.32 1.44
CA ILE A 245 -9.29 5.21 0.29
C ILE A 245 -8.22 4.61 -0.63
N VAL A 246 -7.14 4.03 -0.09
CA VAL A 246 -6.11 3.34 -0.90
C VAL A 246 -6.72 2.14 -1.63
N THR A 247 -7.55 1.34 -0.95
CA THR A 247 -8.29 0.23 -1.60
C THR A 247 -9.13 0.74 -2.76
N PHE A 248 -9.88 1.82 -2.55
CA PHE A 248 -10.70 2.41 -3.59
C PHE A 248 -9.84 2.93 -4.75
N ALA A 249 -8.77 3.67 -4.47
CA ALA A 249 -7.83 4.21 -5.46
C ALA A 249 -7.21 3.12 -6.34
N VAL A 250 -6.87 1.98 -5.74
CA VAL A 250 -6.24 0.85 -6.43
C VAL A 250 -7.25 0.07 -7.26
N ARG A 251 -8.43 -0.22 -6.70
CA ARG A 251 -9.47 -1.05 -7.36
C ARG A 251 -10.29 -0.28 -8.39
N ARG A 252 -10.35 1.04 -8.30
CA ARG A 252 -11.11 1.86 -9.26
C ARG A 252 -10.55 1.66 -10.67
N THR A 253 -11.40 1.16 -11.55
CA THR A 253 -11.13 0.99 -12.98
C THR A 253 -11.22 2.33 -13.71
N ASN A 254 -10.36 3.28 -13.35
CA ASN A 254 -10.23 4.55 -14.06
C ASN A 254 -8.86 4.61 -14.77
N ALA A 255 -8.47 3.53 -15.43
CA ALA A 255 -7.53 3.58 -16.54
C ALA A 255 -8.35 3.24 -17.79
N PRO A 256 -8.03 3.77 -18.98
CA PRO A 256 -8.66 3.29 -20.20
C PRO A 256 -8.42 1.78 -20.26
N ALA A 257 -9.46 1.00 -19.97
CA ALA A 257 -9.50 -0.42 -20.28
C ALA A 257 -9.76 -0.55 -21.79
N SER A 258 -8.85 0.04 -22.56
CA SER A 258 -8.68 -0.15 -23.99
C SER A 258 -7.17 -0.09 -24.33
N ALA A 259 -6.32 -0.52 -23.40
CA ALA A 259 -5.31 -1.46 -23.88
C ALA A 259 -6.08 -2.75 -24.15
N LYS A 260 -6.69 -2.85 -25.34
CA LYS A 260 -6.97 -4.15 -25.95
C LYS A 260 -5.69 -4.94 -25.77
N VAL A 261 -5.71 -5.85 -24.82
CA VAL A 261 -4.84 -6.99 -24.79
C VAL A 261 -5.07 -7.62 -26.16
N TYR A 262 -4.18 -7.37 -27.11
CA TYR A 262 -4.13 -8.06 -28.38
C TYR A 262 -3.79 -9.52 -28.08
N VAL A 263 -4.80 -10.26 -27.62
CA VAL A 263 -4.83 -11.72 -27.53
C VAL A 263 -6.10 -12.10 -28.27
N THR A 264 -6.08 -11.90 -29.60
CA THR A 264 -6.99 -12.54 -30.58
C THR A 264 -6.65 -12.25 -32.04
N GLU A 265 -5.66 -11.41 -32.37
CA GLU A 265 -5.22 -11.26 -33.77
C GLU A 265 -3.72 -11.54 -33.93
N ARG A 266 -3.39 -12.82 -33.79
CA ARG A 266 -2.27 -13.51 -34.46
C ARG A 266 -2.47 -15.01 -34.27
N ILE A 267 -3.51 -15.51 -34.93
CA ILE A 267 -3.50 -16.82 -35.56
C ILE A 267 -3.30 -16.53 -37.06
#